data_AF-A0A1B9M676-F1
#
_entry.id   AF-A0A1B9M676-F1
#
_cell.length_a   1.000
_cell.length_b   1.000
_cell.length_c   1.000
_cell.angle_alpha   90.00
_cell.angle_beta   90.00
_cell.angle_gamma   90.00
#
_symmetry.space_group_name_H-M   'P 1'
#
loop_
_entity.id
_entity.type
_entity.pdbx_description
1 polymer ?
#
loop_
_entity_poly.entity_id
_entity_poly.type
_entity_poly.pdbx_seq_one_letter_code
_entity_poly.pdbx_strand_id
1 'polypeptide(L)' 'MSFKKNIPSFERLCRIIIGACIAYLGFLFAPTALVMWIAIATGIILVCTGTIGFCPMRSIMKRKIN' A
#
# COMPACT_ATOMS: atom_id res chain seq x y z
N MET A 1 16.08 18.60 3.22
CA MET A 1 14.75 18.60 3.87
C MET A 1 14.67 17.36 4.75
N SER A 2 14.92 17.52 6.06
CA SER A 2 14.99 16.40 6.99
C SER A 2 13.57 15.88 7.25
N PHE A 3 13.14 14.85 6.52
CA PHE A 3 11.83 14.23 6.71
C PHE A 3 11.84 13.48 8.05
N LYS A 4 11.51 14.19 9.13
CA LYS A 4 11.20 13.58 10.42
C LYS A 4 10.08 12.55 10.15
N LYS A 5 10.42 11.27 10.27
CA LYS A 5 9.59 10.13 9.88
C LYS A 5 8.42 10.00 10.85
N ASN A 6 7.37 10.80 10.67
CA ASN A 6 6.17 10.84 11.51
C ASN A 6 5.03 9.98 10.93
N ILE A 7 5.39 8.87 10.29
CA ILE A 7 4.50 7.77 9.95
C ILE A 7 5.14 6.55 10.59
N PRO A 8 4.42 5.78 11.40
CA PRO A 8 5.01 4.60 11.99
C PRO A 8 5.40 3.69 10.84
N SER A 9 6.66 3.24 10.82
CA SER A 9 7.17 2.31 9.81
C SER A 9 6.26 1.09 9.66
N PHE A 10 5.52 0.74 10.72
CA PHE A 10 4.50 -0.30 10.75
C PHE A 10 3.36 -0.11 9.74
N GLU A 11 2.78 1.08 9.60
CA GLU A 11 1.67 1.28 8.63
C GLU A 11 2.13 1.26 7.18
N ARG A 12 3.36 1.73 6.93
CA ARG A 12 3.98 1.55 5.61
C ARG A 12 4.19 0.08 5.32
N LEU A 13 4.71 -0.66 6.30
CA LEU A 13 4.95 -2.10 6.17
C LEU A 13 3.65 -2.87 5.94
N CYS A 14 2.58 -2.59 6.69
CA CYS A 14 1.27 -3.21 6.48
C CYS A 14 0.72 -2.95 5.07
N ARG A 15 0.82 -1.72 4.54
CA ARG A 15 0.36 -1.43 3.17
C ARG A 15 1.15 -2.17 2.10
N ILE A 16 2.46 -2.25 2.27
CA ILE A 16 3.34 -2.99 1.35
C ILE A 16 2.98 -4.48 1.40
N ILE A 17 2.83 -5.06 2.60
CA ILE A 17 2.46 -6.47 2.77
C ILE A 17 1.08 -6.75 2.17
N ILE A 18 0.08 -5.93 2.46
CA ILE A 18 -1.28 -6.09 1.94
C ILE A 18 -1.29 -5.96 0.41
N GLY A 19 -0.63 -4.95 -0.15
CA GLY A 19 -0.53 -4.76 -1.60
C GLY A 19 0.16 -5.93 -2.30
N ALA A 20 1.27 -6.41 -1.74
CA ALA A 20 1.98 -7.58 -2.26
C ALA A 20 1.11 -8.86 -2.18
N CYS A 21 0.38 -9.05 -1.08
CA CYS A 21 -0.50 -10.20 -0.89
C CYS A 21 -1.67 -10.18 -1.89
N ILE A 22 -2.27 -9.01 -2.13
CA ILE A 22 -3.35 -8.84 -3.12
C ILE A 22 -2.84 -9.14 -4.54
N ALA A 23 -1.66 -8.64 -4.91
CA ALA A 23 -1.09 -8.93 -6.22
C ALA A 23 -0.78 -10.42 -6.39
N TYR A 24 -0.23 -11.06 -5.36
CA TYR A 24 0.12 -12.49 -5.38
C TYR A 24 -1.11 -13.40 -5.42
N LEU A 25 -2.09 -13.15 -4.55
CA LEU A 25 -3.35 -13.91 -4.53
C LEU A 25 -4.17 -13.66 -5.80
N GLY A 26 -4.18 -12.42 -6.30
CA GLY A 26 -4.79 -12.08 -7.58
C GLY A 26 -4.17 -12.81 -8.75
N PHE A 27 -2.85 -13.00 -8.76
CA PHE A 27 -2.17 -13.79 -9.79
C PHE A 27 -2.50 -15.29 -9.71
N LEU A 28 -2.61 -15.86 -8.51
CA LEU A 28 -2.83 -17.30 -8.33
C LEU A 28 -4.30 -17.74 -8.42
N PHE A 29 -5.23 -16.92 -7.93
CA PHE A 29 -6.62 -17.32 -7.70
C PHE A 29 -7.65 -16.48 -8.48
N ALA A 30 -7.22 -15.57 -9.36
CA ALA A 30 -8.19 -14.78 -10.13
C ALA A 30 -9.00 -15.68 -11.08
N PRO A 31 -10.35 -15.57 -11.08
CA PRO A 31 -11.23 -16.39 -11.90
C PRO A 31 -11.22 -16.00 -13.39
N THR A 32 -10.76 -14.78 -13.71
CA THR A 32 -10.65 -14.28 -15.08
C THR A 32 -9.39 -13.44 -15.24
N ALA A 33 -8.86 -13.38 -16.47
CA ALA A 33 -7.68 -12.56 -16.78
C ALA A 33 -7.90 -11.08 -16.45
N LEU A 34 -9.11 -10.56 -16.62
CA LEU A 34 -9.45 -9.18 -16.30
C LEU A 34 -9.33 -8.91 -14.79
N VAL A 35 -9.87 -9.81 -13.95
CA VAL A 35 -9.76 -9.69 -12.48
C VAL A 35 -8.31 -9.84 -12.03
N MET A 36 -7.52 -10.70 -12.69
CA MET A 36 -6.09 -10.86 -12.42
C MET A 36 -5.34 -9.54 -12.61
N TRP A 37 -5.52 -8.90 -13.76
CA TRP A 37 -4.86 -7.62 -14.07
C TRP A 37 -5.29 -6.49 -13.12
N ILE A 38 -6.57 -6.43 -12.75
CA ILE A 38 -7.05 -5.44 -11.77
C ILE A 38 -6.41 -5.68 -10.40
N ALA A 39 -6.35 -6.93 -9.94
CA ALA A 39 -5.78 -7.26 -8.63
C ALA A 39 -4.26 -6.95 -8.59
N ILE A 40 -3.53 -7.28 -9.64
CA ILE A 40 -2.10 -6.96 -9.78
C ILE A 40 -1.89 -5.45 -9.79
N ALA A 41 -2.62 -4.71 -10.63
CA ALA A 41 -2.51 -3.26 -10.71
C ALA A 41 -2.80 -2.60 -9.35
N THR A 42 -3.86 -3.04 -8.67
CA THR A 42 -4.24 -2.54 -7.35
C THR A 42 -3.15 -2.81 -6.30
N GLY A 43 -2.59 -4.03 -6.30
CA GLY A 43 -1.52 -4.41 -5.38
C GLY A 43 -0.24 -3.58 -5.60
N ILE A 44 0.15 -3.36 -6.86
CA ILE A 44 1.31 -2.53 -7.22
C ILE A 44 1.11 -1.09 -6.74
N ILE A 45 -0.07 -0.49 -6.99
CA ILE A 45 -0.39 0.88 -6.54
C ILE A 45 -0.28 1.00 -5.03
N LEU A 46 -0.76 0.01 -4.28
CA LEU A 46 -0.66 -0.05 -2.81
C LEU A 46 0.80 -0.10 -2.33
N VAL A 47 1.64 -0.92 -2.97
CA VAL A 47 3.07 -1.03 -2.65
C VAL A 47 3.81 0.27 -2.99
N CYS A 48 3.58 0.85 -4.17
CA CYS A 48 4.15 2.14 -4.57
C CYS A 48 3.75 3.26 -3.61
N THR A 49 2.49 3.29 -3.18
CA THR A 49 2.00 4.29 -2.22
C THR A 49 2.63 4.08 -0.82
N GLY A 50 2.88 2.83 -0.42
CA GLY A 50 3.56 2.51 0.83
C GLY A 50 5.04 2.89 0.86
N THR A 51 5.74 2.81 -0.28
CA THR A 51 7.19 3.07 -0.42
C THR A 51 7.52 4.56 -0.57
N ILE A 52 6.75 5.32 -1.36
CA ILE A 52 6.87 6.79 -1.46
C ILE A 52 6.65 7.45 -0.10
N GLY A 53 5.90 6.77 0.77
CA GLY A 53 5.81 7.14 2.17
C GLY A 53 4.96 8.38 2.43
N PHE A 54 4.32 8.88 1.39
CA PHE A 54 3.23 9.82 1.45
C PHE A 54 1.94 9.01 1.59
N CYS A 55 1.48 8.85 2.82
CA CYS A 55 0.14 8.34 3.07
C CYS A 55 -0.80 9.55 3.05
N PRO A 56 -1.51 9.85 1.94
CA PRO A 56 -2.40 11.01 1.88
C PRO A 56 -3.43 10.98 3.01
N MET A 57 -3.79 9.77 3.45
CA MET A 57 -4.70 9.52 4.57
C MET A 57 -4.23 10.19 5.87
N ARG A 58 -2.93 10.24 6.18
CA ARG A 58 -2.45 10.96 7.40
C ARG A 58 -2.24 12.45 7.18
N SER A 59 -2.02 12.89 5.94
CA SER A 59 -2.04 14.32 5.60
C SER A 59 -3.44 14.91 5.74
N ILE A 60 -4.47 14.13 5.39
CA ILE A 60 -5.88 14.50 5.52
C ILE A 60 -6.36 14.33 6.98
N MET A 61 -5.91 13.28 7.68
CA MET A 61 -6.44 12.90 9.00
C MET A 61 -5.73 13.55 10.21
N LYS A 62 -4.61 14.29 10.03
CA LYS A 62 -3.83 14.98 11.11
C LYS A 62 -3.68 14.19 12.43
N ARG A 63 -3.62 12.85 12.41
CA ARG A 63 -3.48 12.07 13.66
C ARG A 63 -2.06 12.18 14.20
N LYS A 64 -1.88 12.80 15.37
CA LYS A 64 -0.65 12.70 16.17
C LYS A 64 -0.46 11.26 16.61
N ILE A 65 0.73 10.73 16.38
CA ILE A 65 1.20 9.49 16.99
C ILE A 65 1.96 9.98 18.23
N ASN A 66 1.46 9.66 19.41
CA ASN A 66 2.16 9.89 20.67
C ASN A 66 3.26 8.85 20.83
#